data_AF-A0A7S0DWD1-F1
#
_entry.id   AF-A0A7S0DWD1-F1
#
_cell.length_a   1.000
_cell.length_b   1.000
_cell.length_c   1.000
_cell.angle_alpha   90.00
_cell.angle_beta   90.00
_cell.angle_gamma   90.00
#
_symmetry.space_group_name_H-M   'P 1'
#
loop_
_entity.id
_entity.type
_entity.pdbx_description
1 polymer ?
#
loop_
_entity_poly.entity_id
_entity_poly.type
_entity_poly.pdbx_seq_one_letter_code
_entity_poly.pdbx_strand_id
1 'polypeptide(L)'
;GPPGTGKSSFITEVFLQRIPKTSRVLICTVTNKAIDSLVSKLKSAGVEDILAVGSKQRMGETTVKFLMERRVENVEEVKSARRDGREKRRERRCWEKSLHEIEKFANSSNRRQQSTLQAIIDEAEIKHKNVPLLNALCSSRSPKMKFTKDEMLQAARNLIKKEDQVKDVLQNAIKSTKLMATKCKRMEVLSESKLSSCLRRAKLDLWRRSRVVVCTAASAVNVGSRLMRDLEGVMEDEQEEEEDLTPLDFV
;
A
#
# COMPACT_ATOMS: atom_id res chain seq x y z
N GLY A 1 -35.14 -23.24 -13.08
CA GLY A 1 -35.04 -24.00 -14.33
C GLY A 1 -34.06 -25.15 -14.19
N PRO A 2 -34.36 -26.34 -14.75
CA PRO A 2 -33.48 -27.51 -14.73
C PRO A 2 -32.05 -27.23 -15.26
N PRO A 3 -31.04 -28.03 -14.92
CA PRO A 3 -29.70 -27.88 -15.50
C PRO A 3 -29.76 -27.96 -17.04
N GLY A 4 -28.91 -27.21 -17.74
CA GLY A 4 -28.87 -27.21 -19.21
C GLY A 4 -29.94 -26.37 -19.94
N THR A 5 -30.98 -25.86 -19.27
CA THR A 5 -32.08 -25.12 -19.94
C THR A 5 -31.75 -23.66 -20.32
N GLY A 6 -30.47 -23.33 -20.53
CA GLY A 6 -30.07 -22.01 -21.03
C GLY A 6 -30.37 -20.81 -20.13
N LYS A 7 -30.60 -21.01 -18.82
CA LYS A 7 -31.00 -19.93 -17.86
C LYS A 7 -30.17 -18.64 -17.99
N SER A 8 -28.85 -18.75 -18.00
CA SER A 8 -27.97 -17.57 -18.12
C SER A 8 -28.01 -16.94 -19.51
N SER A 9 -28.29 -17.72 -20.56
CA SER A 9 -28.53 -17.18 -21.91
C SER A 9 -29.86 -16.43 -21.97
N PHE A 10 -30.92 -16.98 -21.36
CA PHE A 10 -32.21 -16.30 -21.26
C PHE A 10 -32.11 -14.98 -20.50
N ILE A 11 -31.41 -14.94 -19.36
CA ILE A 11 -31.16 -13.68 -18.61
C ILE A 11 -30.42 -12.66 -19.47
N THR A 12 -29.43 -13.10 -20.24
CA THR A 12 -28.68 -12.24 -21.17
C THR A 12 -29.61 -11.66 -22.24
N GLU A 13 -30.49 -12.48 -22.82
CA GLU A 13 -31.44 -12.05 -23.84
C GLU A 13 -32.48 -11.06 -23.29
N VAL A 14 -33.00 -11.32 -22.09
CA VAL A 14 -33.91 -10.40 -21.40
C VAL A 14 -33.22 -9.06 -21.15
N PHE A 15 -31.96 -9.07 -20.71
CA PHE A 15 -31.18 -7.84 -20.54
C PHE A 15 -31.04 -7.05 -21.85
N LEU A 16 -30.74 -7.73 -22.96
CA LEU A 16 -30.52 -7.07 -24.26
C LEU A 16 -31.81 -6.52 -24.89
N GLN A 17 -32.89 -7.29 -24.82
CA GLN A 17 -34.14 -6.95 -25.50
C GLN A 17 -35.06 -6.05 -24.68
N ARG A 18 -35.13 -6.25 -23.35
CA ARG A 18 -36.15 -5.61 -22.51
C ARG A 18 -35.63 -4.44 -21.71
N ILE A 19 -34.33 -4.36 -21.43
CA ILE A 19 -33.80 -3.29 -20.59
C ILE A 19 -33.30 -2.12 -21.46
N PRO A 20 -33.80 -0.89 -21.25
CA PRO A 20 -33.35 0.27 -22.00
C PRO A 20 -31.84 0.52 -21.90
N LYS A 21 -31.25 1.07 -22.96
CA LYS A 21 -29.81 1.43 -22.98
C LYS A 21 -29.41 2.47 -21.94
N THR A 22 -30.37 3.25 -21.46
CA THR A 22 -30.20 4.29 -20.44
C THR A 22 -30.31 3.76 -19.00
N SER A 23 -30.82 2.54 -18.82
CA SER A 23 -31.02 1.96 -17.49
C SER A 23 -29.72 1.38 -16.94
N ARG A 24 -29.47 1.64 -15.65
CA ARG A 24 -28.42 0.98 -14.87
C ARG A 24 -28.95 -0.32 -14.28
N VAL A 25 -28.16 -1.37 -14.33
CA VAL A 25 -28.57 -2.72 -13.94
C VAL A 25 -27.57 -3.32 -12.97
N LEU A 26 -28.07 -3.80 -11.84
CA LEU A 26 -27.33 -4.64 -10.91
C LEU A 26 -27.74 -6.09 -11.10
N ILE A 27 -26.78 -6.96 -11.42
CA ILE A 27 -27.00 -8.40 -11.58
C ILE A 27 -26.28 -9.14 -10.45
N CYS A 28 -27.07 -9.77 -9.59
CA CYS A 28 -26.54 -10.55 -8.47
C CYS A 28 -26.45 -12.03 -8.84
N THR A 29 -25.37 -12.67 -8.44
CA THR A 29 -25.18 -14.12 -8.55
C THR A 29 -24.84 -14.73 -7.19
N VAL A 30 -24.88 -16.06 -7.11
CA VAL A 30 -24.50 -16.78 -5.87
C VAL A 30 -22.98 -17.00 -5.79
N THR A 31 -22.30 -17.20 -6.93
CA THR A 31 -20.88 -17.59 -6.96
C THR A 31 -20.05 -16.77 -7.96
N ASN A 32 -18.75 -16.63 -7.70
CA ASN A 32 -17.83 -15.97 -8.63
C ASN A 32 -17.77 -16.67 -10.00
N LYS A 33 -17.91 -18.01 -10.04
CA LYS A 33 -17.98 -18.77 -11.30
C LYS A 33 -19.23 -18.38 -12.13
N ALA A 34 -20.34 -18.07 -11.47
CA ALA A 34 -21.54 -17.58 -12.15
C ALA A 34 -21.35 -16.14 -12.67
N ILE A 35 -20.59 -15.29 -11.95
CA ILE A 35 -20.19 -13.96 -12.46
C ILE A 35 -19.39 -14.14 -13.75
N ASP A 36 -18.36 -14.98 -13.74
CA ASP A 36 -17.49 -15.21 -14.88
C ASP A 36 -18.28 -15.69 -16.12
N SER A 37 -19.17 -16.68 -15.93
CA SER A 37 -20.02 -17.18 -17.00
C SER A 37 -20.94 -16.08 -17.58
N LEU A 38 -21.52 -15.24 -16.72
CA LEU A 38 -22.44 -14.19 -17.16
C LEU A 38 -21.71 -13.03 -17.84
N VAL A 39 -20.58 -12.58 -17.29
CA VAL A 39 -19.76 -11.51 -17.87
C VAL A 39 -19.24 -11.93 -19.24
N SER A 40 -18.80 -13.18 -19.39
CA SER A 40 -18.39 -13.72 -20.68
C SER A 40 -19.52 -13.66 -21.71
N LYS A 41 -20.74 -14.06 -21.34
CA LYS A 41 -21.93 -14.01 -22.23
C LYS A 41 -22.32 -12.59 -22.61
N LEU A 42 -22.37 -11.67 -21.64
CA LEU A 42 -22.68 -10.26 -21.88
C LEU A 42 -21.64 -9.62 -22.82
N LYS A 43 -20.35 -9.94 -22.61
CA LYS A 43 -19.28 -9.49 -23.50
C LYS A 43 -19.42 -10.05 -24.91
N SER A 44 -19.69 -11.34 -25.05
CA SER A 44 -19.95 -11.97 -26.36
C SER A 44 -21.15 -11.36 -27.08
N ALA A 45 -22.12 -10.83 -26.33
CA ALA A 45 -23.27 -10.10 -26.86
C ALA A 45 -23.00 -8.60 -27.13
N GLY A 46 -21.74 -8.14 -27.03
CA GLY A 46 -21.35 -6.76 -27.33
C GLY A 46 -21.56 -5.76 -26.19
N VAL A 47 -21.80 -6.21 -24.96
CA VAL A 47 -21.88 -5.33 -23.80
C VAL A 47 -20.48 -5.07 -23.26
N GLU A 48 -20.00 -3.83 -23.39
CA GLU A 48 -18.64 -3.45 -22.94
C GLU A 48 -18.61 -2.79 -21.56
N ASP A 49 -19.66 -2.04 -21.21
CA ASP A 49 -19.73 -1.29 -19.95
C ASP A 49 -20.22 -2.17 -18.78
N ILE A 50 -19.38 -3.16 -18.44
CA ILE A 50 -19.60 -4.12 -17.37
C ILE A 50 -18.58 -3.91 -16.26
N LEU A 51 -19.03 -3.80 -15.02
CA LEU A 51 -18.20 -3.83 -13.83
C LEU A 51 -18.47 -5.11 -13.04
N ALA A 52 -17.45 -5.95 -12.90
CA ALA A 52 -17.53 -7.16 -12.10
C ALA A 52 -16.99 -6.90 -10.68
N VAL A 53 -17.74 -7.28 -9.66
CA VAL A 53 -17.29 -7.23 -8.26
C VAL A 53 -17.22 -8.65 -7.70
N GLY A 54 -16.00 -9.07 -7.39
CA GLY A 54 -15.69 -10.39 -6.83
C GLY A 54 -14.18 -10.56 -6.67
N SER A 55 -13.74 -11.78 -6.35
CA SER A 55 -12.33 -12.07 -6.05
C SER A 55 -11.52 -12.38 -7.31
N LYS A 56 -10.38 -11.71 -7.52
CA LYS A 56 -9.50 -11.91 -8.69
C LYS A 56 -9.07 -13.37 -8.92
N GLN A 57 -8.83 -14.13 -7.84
CA GLN A 57 -8.35 -15.52 -7.89
C GLN A 57 -9.40 -16.52 -8.41
N ARG A 58 -10.69 -16.15 -8.37
CA ARG A 58 -11.82 -17.05 -8.70
C ARG A 58 -12.51 -16.68 -10.01
N MET A 59 -11.88 -15.85 -10.84
CA MET A 59 -12.42 -15.31 -12.10
C MET A 59 -11.60 -15.81 -13.29
N GLY A 60 -12.24 -16.02 -14.43
CA GLY A 60 -11.59 -16.36 -15.69
C GLY A 60 -10.90 -15.17 -16.35
N GLU A 61 -9.98 -15.44 -17.28
CA GLU A 61 -9.12 -14.42 -17.91
C GLU A 61 -9.89 -13.29 -18.60
N THR A 62 -11.03 -13.62 -19.20
CA THR A 62 -11.91 -12.68 -19.89
C THR A 62 -12.54 -11.67 -18.93
N THR A 63 -13.00 -12.15 -17.77
CA THR A 63 -13.71 -11.37 -16.75
C THR A 63 -12.76 -10.51 -15.92
N VAL A 64 -11.49 -10.91 -15.77
CA VAL A 64 -10.51 -10.17 -14.97
C VAL A 64 -10.33 -8.73 -15.49
N LYS A 65 -10.54 -8.46 -16.78
CA LYS A 65 -10.51 -7.09 -17.35
C LYS A 65 -11.65 -6.19 -16.85
N PHE A 66 -12.80 -6.78 -16.54
CA PHE A 66 -13.99 -6.08 -16.05
C PHE A 66 -14.02 -5.97 -14.51
N LEU A 67 -13.06 -6.61 -13.83
CA LEU A 67 -13.00 -6.63 -12.37
C LEU A 67 -12.74 -5.23 -11.80
N MET A 68 -13.54 -4.83 -10.82
CA MET A 68 -13.41 -3.55 -10.13
C MET A 68 -12.00 -3.34 -9.58
N GLU A 69 -11.42 -4.34 -8.90
CA GLU A 69 -10.07 -4.25 -8.36
C GLU A 69 -9.04 -3.90 -9.45
N ARG A 70 -9.10 -4.56 -10.61
CA ARG A 70 -8.17 -4.29 -11.71
C ARG A 70 -8.37 -2.90 -12.32
N ARG A 71 -9.61 -2.42 -12.40
CA ARG A 71 -9.90 -1.06 -12.89
C ARG A 71 -9.39 0.00 -11.92
N VAL A 72 -9.60 -0.20 -10.62
CA VAL A 72 -9.10 0.70 -9.55
C VAL A 72 -7.58 0.79 -9.58
N GLU A 73 -6.87 -0.32 -9.82
CA GLU A 73 -5.42 -0.33 -9.94
C GLU A 73 -4.88 0.54 -11.09
N ASN A 74 -5.70 0.78 -12.12
CA ASN A 74 -5.33 1.58 -13.25
C ASN A 74 -5.61 3.08 -13.08
N VAL A 75 -6.28 3.50 -11.99
CA VAL A 75 -6.55 4.91 -11.68
C VAL A 75 -5.26 5.61 -11.23
N GLU A 76 -4.90 6.73 -11.88
CA GLU A 76 -3.64 7.45 -11.61
C GLU A 76 -3.52 7.96 -10.16
N GLU A 77 -4.61 8.41 -9.55
CA GLU A 77 -4.64 8.80 -8.13
C GLU A 77 -4.28 7.62 -7.22
N VAL A 78 -4.79 6.42 -7.51
CA VAL A 78 -4.47 5.21 -6.74
C VAL A 78 -3.02 4.79 -6.97
N LYS A 79 -2.52 4.87 -8.21
CA LYS A 79 -1.11 4.56 -8.52
C LYS A 79 -0.15 5.51 -7.80
N SER A 80 -0.45 6.81 -7.80
CA SER A 80 0.37 7.82 -7.12
C SER A 80 0.35 7.63 -5.61
N ALA A 81 -0.82 7.41 -5.00
CA ALA A 81 -0.93 7.09 -3.57
C ALA A 81 -0.18 5.79 -3.18
N ARG A 82 -0.27 4.73 -4.01
CA ARG A 82 0.52 3.50 -3.82
C ARG A 82 2.03 3.74 -3.96
N ARG A 83 2.46 4.68 -4.80
CA ARG A 83 3.87 5.03 -4.94
C ARG A 83 4.38 5.74 -3.69
N ASP A 84 3.63 6.73 -3.22
CA ASP A 84 3.92 7.50 -2.00
C ASP A 84 4.00 6.59 -0.76
N GLY A 85 3.01 5.72 -0.54
CA GLY A 85 3.04 4.77 0.58
C GLY A 85 4.24 3.80 0.51
N ARG A 86 4.62 3.34 -0.70
CA ARG A 86 5.82 2.52 -0.88
C ARG A 86 7.11 3.29 -0.60
N GLU A 87 7.15 4.58 -0.91
CA GLU A 87 8.29 5.45 -0.62
C GLU A 87 8.43 5.67 0.89
N LYS A 88 7.35 6.03 1.59
CA LYS A 88 7.36 6.21 3.04
C LYS A 88 7.72 4.95 3.82
N ARG A 89 7.25 3.79 3.37
CA ARG A 89 7.66 2.49 3.94
C ARG A 89 9.15 2.19 3.73
N ARG A 90 9.72 2.57 2.58
CA ARG A 90 11.17 2.41 2.31
C ARG A 90 12.00 3.35 3.17
N GLU A 91 11.60 4.62 3.27
CA GLU A 91 12.26 5.60 4.14
C GLU A 91 12.28 5.10 5.60
N ARG A 92 11.15 4.63 6.11
CA ARG A 92 11.05 4.05 7.46
C ARG A 92 12.02 2.88 7.66
N ARG A 93 12.03 1.90 6.75
CA ARG A 93 12.94 0.74 6.82
C ARG A 93 14.41 1.15 6.78
N CYS A 94 14.74 2.20 6.03
CA CYS A 94 16.10 2.75 5.99
C CYS A 94 16.49 3.31 7.37
N TRP A 95 15.62 4.12 7.98
CA TRP A 95 15.85 4.67 9.31
C TRP A 95 15.91 3.61 10.42
N GLU A 96 15.06 2.58 10.37
CA GLU A 96 15.10 1.46 11.32
C GLU A 96 16.40 0.66 11.22
N LYS A 97 16.89 0.41 10.00
CA LYS A 97 18.20 -0.23 9.78
C LYS A 97 19.35 0.63 10.30
N SER A 98 19.36 1.92 9.98
CA SER A 98 20.38 2.84 10.49
C SER A 98 20.37 2.91 12.01
N LEU A 99 19.19 2.92 12.64
CA LEU A 99 19.07 2.90 14.09
C LEU A 99 19.69 1.64 14.70
N HIS A 100 19.39 0.48 14.13
CA HIS A 100 19.95 -0.79 14.58
C HIS A 100 21.49 -0.83 14.45
N GLU A 101 22.03 -0.29 13.36
CA GLU A 101 23.49 -0.19 13.14
C GLU A 101 24.15 0.73 14.19
N ILE A 102 23.56 1.89 14.48
CA ILE A 102 24.09 2.84 15.48
C ILE A 102 24.02 2.24 16.88
N GLU A 103 22.90 1.59 17.24
CA GLU A 103 22.75 0.94 18.56
C GLU A 103 23.74 -0.22 18.73
N LYS A 104 23.92 -1.04 17.69
CA LYS A 104 24.95 -2.11 17.68
C LYS A 104 26.35 -1.54 17.85
N PHE A 105 26.66 -0.43 17.17
CA PHE A 105 27.94 0.26 17.31
C PHE A 105 28.12 0.84 18.72
N ALA A 106 27.10 1.52 19.26
CA ALA A 106 27.14 2.11 20.60
C ALA A 106 27.31 1.07 21.72
N ASN A 107 26.74 -0.13 21.56
CA ASN A 107 26.86 -1.23 22.51
C ASN A 107 28.20 -2.01 22.40
N SER A 108 29.02 -1.72 21.39
CA SER A 108 30.35 -2.34 21.25
C SER A 108 31.38 -1.65 22.17
N SER A 109 32.41 -2.39 22.61
CA SER A 109 33.49 -1.85 23.45
C SER A 109 34.19 -0.66 22.78
N ASN A 110 34.67 0.33 23.53
CA ASN A 110 35.37 1.52 22.97
C ASN A 110 36.48 1.17 21.95
N ARG A 111 37.28 0.12 22.23
CA ARG A 111 38.33 -0.36 21.32
C ARG A 111 37.77 -0.87 19.98
N ARG A 112 36.61 -1.53 20.02
CA ARG A 112 35.88 -1.99 18.83
C ARG A 112 35.23 -0.83 18.10
N GLN A 113 34.66 0.15 18.82
CA GLN A 113 34.12 1.37 18.25
C GLN A 113 35.18 2.12 17.43
N GLN A 114 36.38 2.33 17.99
CA GLN A 114 37.48 2.98 17.29
C GLN A 114 37.94 2.19 16.07
N SER A 115 38.10 0.87 16.17
CA SER A 115 38.49 0.04 15.01
C SER A 115 37.44 0.03 13.90
N THR A 116 36.14 0.05 14.25
CA THR A 116 35.04 0.02 13.27
C THR A 116 34.86 1.39 12.64
N LEU A 117 34.98 2.49 13.40
CA LEU A 117 35.02 3.85 12.85
C LEU A 117 36.20 4.04 11.90
N GLN A 118 37.40 3.59 12.28
CA GLN A 118 38.58 3.69 11.43
C GLN A 118 38.41 2.88 10.15
N ALA A 119 37.95 1.63 10.24
CA ALA A 119 37.67 0.80 9.05
C ALA A 119 36.61 1.41 8.12
N ILE A 120 35.60 2.07 8.69
CA ILE A 120 34.55 2.75 7.92
C ILE A 120 35.08 4.01 7.23
N ILE A 121 35.97 4.77 7.88
CA ILE A 121 36.66 5.91 7.28
C ILE A 121 37.54 5.43 6.12
N ASP A 122 38.34 4.38 6.34
CA ASP A 122 39.23 3.81 5.33
C ASP A 122 38.42 3.27 4.13
N GLU A 123 37.30 2.59 4.37
CA GLU A 123 36.43 2.10 3.29
C GLU A 123 35.74 3.24 2.51
N ALA A 124 35.33 4.31 3.19
CA ALA A 124 34.74 5.48 2.56
C ALA A 124 35.77 6.29 1.72
N GLU A 125 37.02 6.29 2.15
CA GLU A 125 38.15 6.87 1.40
C GLU A 125 38.45 6.04 0.14
N ILE A 126 38.60 4.72 0.29
CA ILE A 126 38.98 3.82 -0.81
C ILE A 126 37.86 3.67 -1.85
N LYS A 127 36.62 3.41 -1.42
CA LYS A 127 35.53 3.04 -2.33
C LYS A 127 34.68 4.21 -2.80
N HIS A 128 34.93 5.42 -2.30
CA HIS A 128 34.07 6.61 -2.52
C HIS A 128 32.57 6.36 -2.28
N LYS A 129 32.23 5.41 -1.40
CA LYS A 129 30.84 5.05 -1.11
C LYS A 129 30.30 5.83 0.08
N ASN A 130 29.03 6.17 0.00
CA ASN A 130 28.32 6.82 1.08
C ASN A 130 27.97 5.77 2.15
N VAL A 131 28.61 5.84 3.33
CA VAL A 131 28.43 4.82 4.37
C VAL A 131 27.31 5.25 5.33
N PRO A 132 26.27 4.43 5.54
CA PRO A 132 25.10 4.77 6.36
C PRO A 132 25.43 5.22 7.79
N LEU A 133 26.41 4.56 8.43
CA LEU A 133 26.86 4.90 9.78
C LEU A 133 27.52 6.30 9.84
N LEU A 134 28.33 6.64 8.83
CA LEU A 134 28.98 7.95 8.69
C LEU A 134 27.93 9.06 8.51
N ASN A 135 26.90 8.83 7.68
CA ASN A 135 25.77 9.75 7.53
C ASN A 135 25.01 9.93 8.84
N ALA A 136 24.71 8.85 9.54
CA ALA A 136 23.96 8.93 10.78
C ALA A 136 24.72 9.71 11.87
N LEU A 137 26.03 9.49 11.99
CA LEU A 137 26.89 10.19 12.94
C LEU A 137 27.02 11.68 12.61
N CYS A 138 27.15 12.04 11.33
CA CYS A 138 27.30 13.44 10.90
C CYS A 138 25.97 14.21 10.88
N SER A 139 24.85 13.55 10.57
CA SER A 139 23.51 14.17 10.51
C SER A 139 22.98 14.62 11.89
N SER A 140 23.62 14.18 12.98
CA SER A 140 23.33 14.64 14.35
C SER A 140 23.61 16.13 14.57
N ARG A 141 24.38 16.79 13.68
CA ARG A 141 24.75 18.21 13.79
C ARG A 141 23.80 19.19 13.09
N SER A 142 23.08 18.78 12.03
CA SER A 142 21.99 19.59 11.45
C SER A 142 21.22 18.85 10.33
N PRO A 143 19.88 18.78 10.37
CA PRO A 143 19.06 18.07 9.37
C PRO A 143 18.86 18.83 8.04
N LYS A 144 19.40 20.04 7.87
CA LYS A 144 19.22 20.88 6.67
C LYS A 144 20.48 21.07 5.81
N MET A 145 21.66 20.67 6.29
CA MET A 145 22.90 20.74 5.50
C MET A 145 23.16 19.41 4.80
N LYS A 146 23.32 19.46 3.48
CA LYS A 146 23.98 18.38 2.74
C LYS A 146 25.47 18.51 3.07
N PHE A 147 25.97 17.72 4.01
CA PHE A 147 27.41 17.63 4.22
C PHE A 147 28.08 17.08 2.96
N THR A 148 29.16 17.71 2.54
CA THR A 148 30.05 17.13 1.53
C THR A 148 30.75 15.91 2.12
N LYS A 149 31.16 14.96 1.27
CA LYS A 149 31.83 13.72 1.69
C LYS A 149 33.04 14.01 2.59
N ASP A 150 33.80 15.06 2.26
CA ASP A 150 35.02 15.43 2.95
C ASP A 150 34.74 16.03 4.34
N GLU A 151 33.68 16.82 4.48
CA GLU A 151 33.22 17.33 5.78
C GLU A 151 32.80 16.19 6.72
N MET A 152 32.15 15.16 6.18
CA MET A 152 31.75 13.98 6.95
C MET A 152 32.96 13.16 7.42
N LEU A 153 33.93 12.93 6.53
CA LEU A 153 35.17 12.24 6.88
C LEU A 153 35.98 13.01 7.92
N GLN A 154 36.05 14.34 7.79
CA GLN A 154 36.76 15.19 8.74
C GLN A 154 36.07 15.24 10.11
N ALA A 155 34.73 15.26 10.14
CA ALA A 155 33.96 15.14 11.37
C ALA A 155 34.20 13.77 12.05
N ALA A 156 34.23 12.68 11.30
CA ALA A 156 34.50 11.34 11.84
C ALA A 156 35.92 11.21 12.40
N ARG A 157 36.95 11.72 11.70
CA ARG A 157 38.34 11.76 12.19
C ARG A 157 38.47 12.59 13.48
N ASN A 158 37.74 13.68 13.61
CA ASN A 158 37.73 14.51 14.81
C ASN A 158 37.04 13.84 16.00
N LEU A 159 36.05 12.97 15.75
CA LEU A 159 35.38 12.18 16.78
C LEU A 159 36.29 11.08 17.35
N ILE A 160 37.10 10.43 16.51
CA ILE A 160 38.08 9.43 16.96
C ILE A 160 39.10 10.03 17.93
N LYS A 161 39.50 11.30 17.70
CA LYS A 161 40.49 12.00 18.54
C LYS A 161 39.97 12.44 19.91
N LYS A 162 38.65 12.44 20.13
CA LYS A 162 38.02 12.96 21.36
C LYS A 162 37.13 11.89 22.00
N GLU A 163 37.72 10.94 22.71
CA GLU A 163 37.04 9.77 23.30
C GLU A 163 35.82 10.15 24.16
N ASP A 164 35.91 11.21 24.96
CA ASP A 164 34.81 11.65 25.84
C ASP A 164 33.58 12.17 25.09
N GLN A 165 33.76 12.70 23.87
CA GLN A 165 32.66 13.25 23.06
C GLN A 165 31.92 12.19 22.24
N VAL A 166 32.49 10.98 22.11
CA VAL A 166 31.90 9.91 21.27
C VAL A 166 30.57 9.43 21.85
N LYS A 167 30.47 9.28 23.18
CA LYS A 167 29.23 8.83 23.84
C LYS A 167 28.08 9.81 23.65
N ASP A 168 28.32 11.10 23.82
CA ASP A 168 27.29 12.13 23.65
C ASP A 168 26.82 12.23 22.20
N VAL A 169 27.75 12.14 21.25
CA VAL A 169 27.44 12.15 19.82
C VAL A 169 26.64 10.92 19.42
N LEU A 170 26.99 9.74 19.93
CA LEU A 170 26.22 8.51 19.71
C LEU A 170 24.82 8.59 20.32
N GLN A 171 24.69 9.08 21.56
CA GLN A 171 23.38 9.25 22.19
C GLN A 171 22.50 10.24 21.41
N ASN A 172 23.08 11.35 20.94
CA ASN A 172 22.36 12.32 20.13
C ASN A 172 21.97 11.75 18.77
N ALA A 173 22.85 10.98 18.11
CA ALA A 173 22.54 10.29 16.86
C ALA A 173 21.44 9.25 17.04
N ILE A 174 21.44 8.48 18.14
CA ILE A 174 20.37 7.52 18.46
C ILE A 174 19.04 8.28 18.66
N LYS A 175 19.03 9.36 19.46
CA LYS A 175 17.84 10.17 19.70
C LYS A 175 17.27 10.77 18.42
N SER A 176 18.12 11.37 17.57
CA SER A 176 17.68 11.97 16.30
C SER A 176 17.17 10.92 15.32
N THR A 177 17.83 9.76 15.23
CA THR A 177 17.43 8.66 14.35
C THR A 177 16.12 8.03 14.82
N LYS A 178 15.91 7.85 16.14
CA LYS A 178 14.61 7.43 16.71
C LYS A 178 13.49 8.42 16.39
N LEU A 179 13.77 9.72 16.50
CA LEU A 179 12.80 10.76 16.15
C LEU A 179 12.43 10.72 14.65
N MET A 180 13.41 10.51 13.76
CA MET A 180 13.15 10.39 12.33
C MET A 180 12.38 9.10 11.99
N ALA A 181 12.74 7.97 12.60
CA ALA A 181 12.02 6.71 12.41
C ALA A 181 10.55 6.82 12.84
N THR A 182 10.28 7.43 14.00
CA THR A 182 8.90 7.66 14.49
C THR A 182 8.14 8.64 13.59
N LYS A 183 8.79 9.70 13.09
CA LYS A 183 8.19 10.61 12.10
C LYS A 183 7.84 9.88 10.81
N CYS A 184 8.75 9.07 10.26
CA CYS A 184 8.49 8.26 9.06
C CYS A 184 7.33 7.27 9.28
N LYS A 185 7.23 6.65 10.46
CA LYS A 185 6.08 5.80 10.82
C LYS A 185 4.76 6.57 10.78
N ARG A 186 4.71 7.79 11.34
CA ARG A 186 3.51 8.65 11.26
C ARG A 186 3.16 9.00 9.81
N MET A 187 4.15 9.33 9.00
CA MET A 187 3.94 9.65 7.58
C MET A 187 3.46 8.43 6.77
N GLU A 188 3.96 7.23 7.09
CA GLU A 188 3.47 5.97 6.50
C GLU A 188 1.98 5.79 6.78
N VAL A 189 1.55 5.91 8.04
CA VAL A 189 0.12 5.81 8.42
C VAL A 189 -0.74 6.83 7.68
N LEU A 190 -0.30 8.09 7.60
CA LEU A 190 -1.01 9.13 6.84
C LEU A 190 -1.13 8.78 5.34
N SER A 191 -0.06 8.24 4.75
CA SER A 191 -0.06 7.82 3.35
C SER A 191 -0.98 6.61 3.10
N GLU A 192 -1.09 5.70 4.07
CA GLU A 192 -1.99 4.54 4.02
C GLU A 192 -3.46 4.96 4.13
N SER A 193 -3.77 5.89 5.04
CA SER A 193 -5.11 6.50 5.15
C SER A 193 -5.51 7.23 3.85
N LYS A 194 -4.58 8.00 3.25
CA LYS A 194 -4.79 8.64 1.96
C LYS A 194 -5.04 7.62 0.84
N LEU A 195 -4.27 6.53 0.80
CA LEU A 195 -4.46 5.45 -0.15
C LEU A 195 -5.85 4.79 0.02
N SER A 196 -6.26 4.50 1.26
CA SER A 196 -7.58 3.95 1.56
C SER A 196 -8.70 4.87 1.04
N SER A 197 -8.58 6.16 1.30
CA SER A 197 -9.51 7.18 0.82
C SER A 197 -9.56 7.27 -0.72
N CYS A 198 -8.41 7.24 -1.40
CA CYS A 198 -8.34 7.22 -2.86
C CYS A 198 -8.95 5.93 -3.44
N LEU A 199 -8.67 4.76 -2.85
CA LEU A 199 -9.25 3.49 -3.25
C LEU A 199 -10.77 3.51 -3.12
N ARG A 200 -11.28 4.05 -2.01
CA ARG A 200 -12.73 4.20 -1.77
C ARG A 200 -13.35 5.07 -2.85
N ARG A 201 -12.86 6.29 -3.08
CA ARG A 201 -13.37 7.19 -4.13
C ARG A 201 -13.34 6.56 -5.52
N ALA A 202 -12.23 5.90 -5.88
CA ALA A 202 -12.09 5.23 -7.17
C ALA A 202 -13.12 4.09 -7.36
N LYS A 203 -13.38 3.29 -6.32
CA LYS A 203 -14.42 2.25 -6.36
C LYS A 203 -15.82 2.85 -6.56
N LEU A 204 -16.15 3.91 -5.82
CA LEU A 204 -17.44 4.60 -5.93
C LEU A 204 -17.65 5.20 -7.31
N ASP A 205 -16.63 5.86 -7.86
CA ASP A 205 -16.69 6.49 -9.17
C ASP A 205 -16.88 5.44 -10.28
N LEU A 206 -16.14 4.33 -10.23
CA LEU A 206 -16.35 3.21 -11.14
C LEU A 206 -17.76 2.64 -11.03
N TRP A 207 -18.27 2.43 -9.81
CA TRP A 207 -19.62 1.93 -9.60
C TRP A 207 -20.69 2.89 -10.17
N ARG A 208 -20.54 4.20 -9.91
CA ARG A 208 -21.51 5.21 -10.38
C ARG A 208 -21.56 5.34 -11.89
N ARG A 209 -20.40 5.22 -12.56
CA ARG A 209 -20.26 5.33 -14.02
C ARG A 209 -20.68 4.07 -14.76
N SER A 210 -20.56 2.90 -14.12
CA SER A 210 -20.84 1.63 -14.78
C SER A 210 -22.34 1.43 -14.96
N ARG A 211 -22.74 1.15 -16.19
CA ARG A 211 -24.13 0.82 -16.52
C ARG A 211 -24.52 -0.54 -15.97
N VAL A 212 -23.67 -1.55 -16.14
CA VAL A 212 -23.95 -2.91 -15.70
C VAL A 212 -22.97 -3.30 -14.61
N VAL A 213 -23.49 -3.67 -13.45
CA VAL A 213 -22.69 -4.21 -12.35
C VAL A 213 -23.07 -5.66 -12.13
N VAL A 214 -22.09 -6.56 -12.13
CA VAL A 214 -22.28 -7.98 -11.86
C VAL A 214 -21.50 -8.37 -10.62
N CYS A 215 -22.18 -8.89 -9.59
CA CYS A 215 -21.54 -9.20 -8.32
C CYS A 215 -22.20 -10.37 -7.60
N THR A 216 -21.58 -10.89 -6.54
CA THR A 216 -22.28 -11.82 -5.65
C THR A 216 -23.29 -11.07 -4.79
N ALA A 217 -24.34 -11.75 -4.31
CA ALA A 217 -25.29 -11.15 -3.37
C ALA A 217 -24.60 -10.54 -2.14
N ALA A 218 -23.63 -11.26 -1.55
CA ALA A 218 -22.83 -10.75 -0.44
C ALA A 218 -22.03 -9.49 -0.83
N SER A 219 -21.43 -9.46 -2.02
CA SER A 219 -20.72 -8.28 -2.51
C SER A 219 -21.67 -7.10 -2.77
N ALA A 220 -22.90 -7.35 -3.22
CA ALA A 220 -23.91 -6.32 -3.43
C ALA A 220 -24.26 -5.64 -2.10
N VAL A 221 -24.45 -6.42 -1.03
CA VAL A 221 -24.73 -5.89 0.31
C VAL A 221 -23.54 -5.10 0.84
N ASN A 222 -22.31 -5.63 0.74
CA ASN A 222 -21.12 -4.95 1.24
C ASN A 222 -20.83 -3.66 0.48
N VAL A 223 -20.93 -3.69 -0.85
CA VAL A 223 -20.70 -2.49 -1.66
C VAL A 223 -21.84 -1.51 -1.48
N GLY A 224 -23.10 -1.96 -1.46
CA GLY A 224 -24.28 -1.14 -1.21
C GLY A 224 -24.25 -0.44 0.15
N SER A 225 -23.99 -1.18 1.23
CA SER A 225 -23.94 -0.62 2.60
C SER A 225 -22.82 0.42 2.73
N ARG A 226 -21.64 0.14 2.15
CA ARG A 226 -20.51 1.09 2.16
C ARG A 226 -20.78 2.31 1.26
N LEU A 227 -21.42 2.12 0.11
CA LEU A 227 -21.87 3.21 -0.78
C LEU A 227 -22.90 4.12 -0.14
N MET A 228 -23.84 3.55 0.63
CA MET A 228 -24.93 4.29 1.27
C MET A 228 -24.42 5.15 2.44
N ARG A 229 -23.52 4.61 3.27
CA ARG A 229 -22.83 5.40 4.32
C ARG A 229 -22.10 6.63 3.74
N ASP A 230 -21.49 6.49 2.56
CA ASP A 230 -20.79 7.58 1.87
C ASP A 230 -21.74 8.64 1.26
N LEU A 231 -23.01 8.31 0.99
CA LEU A 231 -24.03 9.25 0.51
C LEU A 231 -24.69 10.04 1.65
N GLU A 232 -24.79 9.44 2.83
CA GLU A 232 -25.39 10.06 4.03
C GLU A 232 -24.41 10.98 4.77
N GLY A 233 -23.15 11.09 4.31
CA GLY A 233 -22.16 11.98 4.92
C GLY A 233 -21.74 11.57 6.33
N VAL A 234 -22.13 10.36 6.77
CA VAL A 234 -21.78 9.80 8.07
C VAL A 234 -20.35 9.29 7.97
N MET A 235 -19.39 10.20 8.15
CA MET A 235 -18.04 9.84 8.57
C MET A 235 -18.10 9.44 10.04
N GLU A 236 -18.64 8.26 10.33
CA GLU A 236 -18.31 7.63 11.60
C GLU A 236 -16.90 7.04 11.46
N ASP A 237 -15.98 7.60 12.25
CA ASP A 237 -14.66 7.05 12.51
C ASP A 237 -14.83 5.70 13.24
N GLU A 238 -15.21 4.65 12.50
CA GLU A 238 -15.20 3.30 13.04
C GLU A 238 -13.75 2.78 13.02
N GLN A 239 -13.17 2.72 14.22
CA GLN A 239 -12.14 1.75 14.57
C GLN A 239 -12.71 0.35 14.30
N GLU A 240 -12.60 -0.16 13.06
CA GLU A 240 -12.84 -1.58 12.80
C GLU A 240 -11.67 -2.37 13.42
N GLU A 241 -11.94 -2.98 14.58
CA GLU A 241 -11.18 -4.14 15.05
C GLU A 241 -11.20 -5.19 13.92
N GLU A 242 -9.99 -5.60 13.53
CA GLU A 242 -9.76 -6.67 12.57
C GLU A 242 -10.16 -7.99 13.24
N GLU A 243 -11.45 -8.33 13.21
CA GLU A 243 -11.90 -9.68 13.53
C GLU A 243 -11.38 -10.63 12.43
N ASP A 244 -10.32 -11.35 12.78
CA ASP A 244 -9.83 -12.53 12.08
C ASP A 244 -11.00 -13.49 11.79
N LEU A 245 -11.51 -13.46 10.56
CA LEU A 245 -12.38 -14.49 10.02
C LEU A 245 -11.57 -15.78 9.87
N THR A 246 -11.51 -16.57 10.94
CA THR A 246 -11.10 -17.98 10.88
C THR A 246 -12.04 -18.74 9.94
N PRO A 247 -11.54 -19.68 9.11
CA PRO A 247 -12.39 -20.50 8.30
C PRO A 247 -13.17 -21.45 9.21
N LEU A 248 -14.47 -21.23 9.34
CA LEU A 248 -15.39 -22.22 9.89
C LEU A 248 -15.39 -23.45 8.98
N ASP A 249 -14.90 -24.54 9.52
CA ASP A 249 -15.05 -25.90 9.01
C ASP A 249 -16.53 -26.20 8.82
N PHE A 250 -16.92 -26.51 7.58
CA PHE A 250 -18.22 -27.11 7.29
C PHE A 250 -18.10 -28.63 7.45
N VAL A 251 -18.75 -29.15 8.48
CA VAL A 251 -19.31 -30.52 8.54
C VAL A 251 -20.78 -30.43 8.18
#